data_AF-A0A9Q5I0S1-F1
#
_entry.id   AF-A0A9Q5I0S1-F1
#
_cell.length_a   1.000
_cell.length_b   1.000
_cell.length_c   1.000
_cell.angle_alpha   90.00
_cell.angle_beta   90.00
_cell.angle_gamma   90.00
#
_symmetry.space_group_name_H-M   'P 1'
#
loop_
_entity.id
_entity.type
_entity.pdbx_description
1 polymer ?
#
loop_
_entity_poly.entity_id
_entity_poly.type
_entity_poly.pdbx_seq_one_letter_code
_entity_poly.pdbx_strand_id
1 'polypeptide(L)'
;MGVLDIVPAGVITGDHVRKVFEYAREHKFAIPNVTSSSTANAVLEAARDIKAPIIIQVSQGGSAYYAGKGLSNDGQKASITGAIAAAHHVRTVAKEYGVPVILHSDHCAKKLLPWFDGMLEADKAYFAQHGEPLFSSHMLDLSEESKEENISTCVKYFTEMAKLNLWLEMEIGITGGEEDGVDNTGVDNSALYTQPEDVYDISTALSKISPNFSIAAAFGNVHGVYKPGNVRLHPELLGKHQAYAAQQLKGKDPKPLFLVFHGGSGSSKEEIKTAVENGVVKMNVDTDTQFAYLQGIRDFVQSKSGYLQTQVGNPEGPDKPNKKAILRSSRLGSRRREDTGNTRERSLHRPGQHQSPVGYLQPKTYVDEQKVSHICTLP
;
A
#
# COMPACT_ATOMS: atom_id res chain seq x y z
N MET A 1 23.45 -6.73 3.10
CA MET A 1 23.09 -5.32 3.36
C MET A 1 21.59 -5.29 3.50
N GLY A 2 21.06 -4.64 4.53
CA GLY A 2 19.62 -4.39 4.66
C GLY A 2 19.25 -3.03 4.08
N VAL A 3 17.95 -2.76 3.94
CA VAL A 3 17.50 -1.48 3.36
C VAL A 3 17.94 -0.25 4.19
N LEU A 4 18.17 -0.43 5.50
CA LEU A 4 18.69 0.63 6.38
C LEU A 4 20.17 0.96 6.14
N ASP A 5 20.91 0.12 5.42
CA ASP A 5 22.29 0.40 5.02
C ASP A 5 22.34 1.36 3.82
N ILE A 6 21.22 1.52 3.09
CA ILE A 6 21.13 2.34 1.86
C ILE A 6 20.30 3.62 2.05
N VAL A 7 19.32 3.62 2.97
CA VAL A 7 18.45 4.76 3.25
C VAL A 7 18.12 4.90 4.74
N PRO A 8 17.87 6.12 5.25
CA PRO A 8 17.54 6.32 6.66
C PRO A 8 16.11 5.86 7.00
N ALA A 9 15.87 5.64 8.30
CA ALA A 9 14.51 5.48 8.82
C ALA A 9 13.70 6.78 8.76
N GLY A 10 12.38 6.65 8.71
CA GLY A 10 11.46 7.76 8.49
C GLY A 10 10.96 7.83 7.04
N VAL A 11 10.21 8.88 6.72
CA VAL A 11 9.76 9.10 5.33
C VAL A 11 10.95 9.47 4.46
N ILE A 12 11.11 8.77 3.35
CA ILE A 12 12.20 8.95 2.39
C ILE A 12 11.69 9.62 1.11
N THR A 13 12.50 10.48 0.49
CA THR A 13 12.13 11.29 -0.68
C THR A 13 13.25 11.24 -1.73
N GLY A 14 12.96 11.68 -2.96
CA GLY A 14 13.95 11.80 -4.04
C GLY A 14 14.74 10.51 -4.32
N ASP A 15 16.06 10.64 -4.38
CA ASP A 15 16.96 9.52 -4.69
C ASP A 15 16.86 8.34 -3.71
N HIS A 16 16.41 8.56 -2.48
CA HIS A 16 16.19 7.45 -1.55
C HIS A 16 15.04 6.54 -1.99
N VAL A 17 13.98 7.09 -2.59
CA VAL A 17 12.89 6.29 -3.18
C VAL A 17 13.44 5.41 -4.29
N ARG A 18 14.24 5.99 -5.19
CA ARG A 18 14.90 5.26 -6.28
C ARG A 18 15.79 4.13 -5.76
N LYS A 19 16.64 4.40 -4.78
CA LYS A 19 17.50 3.37 -4.15
C LYS A 19 16.68 2.21 -3.57
N VAL A 20 15.55 2.50 -2.92
CA VAL A 20 14.67 1.44 -2.40
C VAL A 20 14.05 0.62 -3.52
N PHE A 21 13.60 1.24 -4.61
CA PHE A 21 13.05 0.49 -5.75
C PHE A 21 14.11 -0.30 -6.53
N GLU A 22 15.32 0.24 -6.69
CA GLU A 22 16.45 -0.51 -7.24
C GLU A 22 16.79 -1.73 -6.38
N TYR A 23 16.83 -1.54 -5.06
CA TYR A 23 17.04 -2.62 -4.09
C TYR A 23 15.88 -3.63 -4.12
N ALA A 24 14.62 -3.19 -4.23
CA ALA A 24 13.45 -4.05 -4.33
C ALA A 24 13.44 -4.88 -5.62
N ARG A 25 13.92 -4.32 -6.74
CA ARG A 25 14.08 -5.05 -8.00
C ARG A 25 15.18 -6.12 -7.91
N GLU A 26 16.25 -5.85 -7.18
CA GLU A 26 17.33 -6.81 -6.92
C GLU A 26 16.89 -7.93 -5.95
N HIS A 27 16.15 -7.57 -4.90
CA HIS A 27 15.77 -8.47 -3.78
C HIS A 27 14.32 -8.98 -3.84
N LYS A 28 13.58 -8.63 -4.89
CA LYS A 28 12.26 -9.18 -5.25
C LYS A 28 11.18 -9.06 -4.16
N PHE A 29 10.78 -7.84 -3.79
CA PHE A 29 9.65 -7.61 -2.88
C PHE A 29 8.75 -6.42 -3.29
N ALA A 30 7.55 -6.32 -2.69
CA ALA A 30 6.56 -5.28 -2.97
C ALA A 30 5.88 -4.76 -1.68
N ILE A 31 4.97 -3.75 -1.77
CA ILE A 31 4.67 -2.88 -0.63
C ILE A 31 3.20 -2.33 -0.54
N PRO A 32 2.44 -2.45 0.60
CA PRO A 32 0.96 -2.22 0.79
C PRO A 32 0.40 -0.78 1.07
N ASN A 33 -0.95 -0.63 1.23
CA ASN A 33 -1.72 0.64 1.38
C ASN A 33 -2.29 0.95 2.81
N VAL A 34 -2.78 2.19 3.09
CA VAL A 34 -3.45 2.59 4.38
C VAL A 34 -4.64 3.58 4.25
N THR A 35 -5.50 3.70 5.27
CA THR A 35 -6.68 4.61 5.26
C THR A 35 -6.94 5.44 6.53
N SER A 36 -6.18 5.25 7.62
CA SER A 36 -6.33 5.97 8.90
C SER A 36 -5.00 5.98 9.69
N SER A 37 -4.92 6.76 10.77
CA SER A 37 -3.75 6.71 11.68
C SER A 37 -3.58 5.34 12.32
N SER A 38 -4.69 4.65 12.61
CA SER A 38 -4.66 3.29 13.18
C SER A 38 -4.07 2.29 12.19
N THR A 39 -4.50 2.32 10.93
CA THR A 39 -3.95 1.42 9.89
C THR A 39 -2.51 1.80 9.54
N ALA A 40 -2.16 3.09 9.53
CA ALA A 40 -0.78 3.53 9.33
C ALA A 40 0.15 2.98 10.43
N ASN A 41 -0.25 3.07 11.70
CA ASN A 41 0.52 2.52 12.81
C ASN A 41 0.66 1.00 12.72
N ALA A 42 -0.40 0.29 12.32
CA ALA A 42 -0.36 -1.17 12.13
C ALA A 42 0.61 -1.58 11.02
N VAL A 43 0.64 -0.84 9.90
CA VAL A 43 1.55 -1.07 8.78
C VAL A 43 3.01 -0.76 9.17
N LEU A 44 3.26 0.34 9.89
CA LEU A 44 4.58 0.66 10.43
C LEU A 44 5.08 -0.40 11.42
N GLU A 45 4.19 -0.90 12.29
CA GLU A 45 4.52 -1.97 13.23
C GLU A 45 4.90 -3.26 12.50
N ALA A 46 4.11 -3.65 11.50
CA ALA A 46 4.37 -4.83 10.69
C ALA A 46 5.72 -4.71 9.96
N ALA A 47 5.99 -3.55 9.35
CA ALA A 47 7.23 -3.30 8.63
C ALA A 47 8.46 -3.34 9.54
N ARG A 48 8.37 -2.82 10.77
CA ARG A 48 9.42 -2.93 11.79
C ARG A 48 9.70 -4.39 12.13
N ASP A 49 8.65 -5.16 12.38
CA ASP A 49 8.79 -6.54 12.86
C ASP A 49 9.38 -7.47 11.78
N ILE A 50 9.07 -7.23 10.50
CA ILE A 50 9.66 -7.95 9.37
C ILE A 50 10.95 -7.31 8.82
N LYS A 51 11.35 -6.15 9.36
CA LYS A 51 12.57 -5.40 8.97
C LYS A 51 12.62 -5.04 7.47
N ALA A 52 11.49 -4.64 6.90
CA ALA A 52 11.37 -4.26 5.50
C ALA A 52 11.02 -2.76 5.34
N PRO A 53 11.39 -2.12 4.22
CA PRO A 53 10.82 -0.82 3.88
C PRO A 53 9.31 -0.95 3.62
N ILE A 54 8.60 0.16 3.72
CA ILE A 54 7.14 0.17 3.54
C ILE A 54 6.69 1.40 2.74
N ILE A 55 5.58 1.27 2.02
CA ILE A 55 4.86 2.30 1.31
C ILE A 55 3.63 2.50 2.17
N ILE A 56 3.31 3.75 2.40
CA ILE A 56 2.08 4.12 3.04
C ILE A 56 1.42 5.07 2.06
N GLN A 57 0.30 4.63 1.49
CA GLN A 57 -0.43 5.45 0.53
C GLN A 57 -1.82 5.80 1.03
N VAL A 58 -2.31 6.96 0.59
CA VAL A 58 -3.67 7.42 0.85
C VAL A 58 -4.43 7.55 -0.45
N SER A 59 -5.61 6.93 -0.52
CA SER A 59 -6.56 7.12 -1.62
C SER A 59 -7.31 8.44 -1.47
N GLN A 60 -8.05 8.88 -2.49
CA GLN A 60 -8.82 10.13 -2.41
C GLN A 60 -9.88 10.03 -1.31
N GLY A 61 -10.57 8.89 -1.24
CA GLY A 61 -11.58 8.59 -0.23
C GLY A 61 -10.97 8.36 1.15
N GLY A 62 -9.84 7.65 1.21
CA GLY A 62 -9.06 7.46 2.45
C GLY A 62 -8.58 8.79 3.05
N SER A 63 -8.18 9.73 2.20
CA SER A 63 -7.78 11.07 2.61
C SER A 63 -8.97 11.85 3.19
N ALA A 64 -10.12 11.87 2.52
CA ALA A 64 -11.33 12.50 3.06
C ALA A 64 -11.77 11.87 4.38
N TYR A 65 -11.64 10.55 4.52
CA TYR A 65 -11.91 9.83 5.76
C TYR A 65 -10.98 10.27 6.89
N TYR A 66 -9.69 10.46 6.59
CA TYR A 66 -8.68 10.93 7.55
C TYR A 66 -8.99 12.33 8.08
N ALA A 67 -9.49 13.23 7.23
CA ALA A 67 -9.97 14.55 7.65
C ALA A 67 -11.24 14.48 8.50
N GLY A 68 -12.04 13.43 8.27
CA GLY A 68 -13.30 13.15 8.95
C GLY A 68 -14.51 13.41 8.06
N LYS A 69 -15.41 12.43 7.98
CA LYS A 69 -16.62 12.45 7.12
C LYS A 69 -17.57 13.64 7.37
N GLY A 70 -17.41 14.37 8.47
CA GLY A 70 -18.20 15.57 8.78
C GLY A 70 -17.74 16.83 8.03
N LEU A 71 -16.57 16.81 7.38
CA LEU A 71 -16.08 17.93 6.56
C LEU A 71 -16.62 17.83 5.13
N SER A 72 -16.98 18.98 4.57
CA SER A 72 -17.33 19.05 3.14
C SER A 72 -16.10 18.74 2.28
N ASN A 73 -16.29 17.93 1.25
CA ASN A 73 -15.27 17.65 0.25
C ASN A 73 -15.42 18.51 -1.02
N ASP A 74 -16.15 19.62 -0.95
CA ASP A 74 -16.28 20.57 -2.07
C ASP A 74 -14.90 21.04 -2.54
N GLY A 75 -14.63 20.88 -3.83
CA GLY A 75 -13.32 21.19 -4.40
C GLY A 75 -12.18 20.36 -3.80
N GLN A 76 -12.45 19.14 -3.36
CA GLN A 76 -11.48 18.20 -2.78
C GLN A 76 -10.85 18.65 -1.45
N LYS A 77 -11.44 19.64 -0.76
CA LYS A 77 -10.86 20.23 0.46
C LYS A 77 -10.62 19.23 1.59
N ALA A 78 -11.55 18.31 1.83
CA ALA A 78 -11.40 17.29 2.86
C ALA A 78 -10.30 16.29 2.46
N SER A 79 -10.27 15.85 1.20
CA SER A 79 -9.20 14.98 0.69
C SER A 79 -7.82 15.64 0.78
N ILE A 80 -7.68 16.91 0.40
CA ILE A 80 -6.40 17.64 0.52
C ILE A 80 -5.97 17.71 1.99
N THR A 81 -6.86 18.18 2.87
CA THR A 81 -6.56 18.36 4.31
C THR A 81 -6.19 17.04 4.97
N GLY A 82 -6.94 15.97 4.67
CA GLY A 82 -6.71 14.66 5.26
C GLY A 82 -5.45 13.97 4.74
N ALA A 83 -5.11 14.15 3.46
CA ALA A 83 -3.84 13.68 2.91
C ALA A 83 -2.65 14.35 3.63
N ILE A 84 -2.70 15.67 3.80
CA ILE A 84 -1.68 16.45 4.53
C ILE A 84 -1.59 16.00 5.99
N ALA A 85 -2.72 15.79 6.66
CA ALA A 85 -2.75 15.31 8.05
C ALA A 85 -2.15 13.90 8.18
N ALA A 86 -2.49 12.99 7.27
CA ALA A 86 -1.92 11.65 7.20
C ALA A 86 -0.41 11.69 6.98
N ALA A 87 0.06 12.54 6.06
CA ALA A 87 1.46 12.73 5.77
C ALA A 87 2.26 13.19 7.00
N HIS A 88 1.77 14.22 7.70
CA HIS A 88 2.40 14.70 8.92
C HIS A 88 2.41 13.64 10.03
N HIS A 89 1.33 12.88 10.19
CA HIS A 89 1.30 11.77 11.14
C HIS A 89 2.40 10.75 10.83
N VAL A 90 2.45 10.24 9.59
CA VAL A 90 3.44 9.23 9.17
C VAL A 90 4.86 9.76 9.30
N ARG A 91 5.14 10.99 8.85
CA ARG A 91 6.47 11.63 9.00
C ARG A 91 6.91 11.74 10.46
N THR A 92 5.96 12.00 11.36
CA THR A 92 6.23 12.10 12.80
C THR A 92 6.58 10.74 13.39
N VAL A 93 5.79 9.70 13.12
CA VAL A 93 5.93 8.41 13.82
C VAL A 93 6.89 7.43 13.13
N ALA A 94 7.11 7.51 11.82
CA ALA A 94 7.89 6.53 11.07
C ALA A 94 9.33 6.35 11.60
N LYS A 95 9.95 7.46 12.06
CA LYS A 95 11.30 7.43 12.65
C LYS A 95 11.34 6.62 13.96
N GLU A 96 10.30 6.71 14.78
CA GLU A 96 10.18 5.98 16.05
C GLU A 96 9.99 4.47 15.83
N TYR A 97 9.40 4.08 14.70
CA TYR A 97 9.33 2.68 14.30
C TYR A 97 10.66 2.16 13.72
N GLY A 98 11.60 3.04 13.36
CA GLY A 98 12.89 2.65 12.77
C GLY A 98 12.79 2.08 11.35
N VAL A 99 11.75 2.45 10.60
CA VAL A 99 11.44 1.90 9.27
C VAL A 99 11.56 2.97 8.19
N PRO A 100 12.17 2.68 7.03
CA PRO A 100 12.11 3.56 5.86
C PRO A 100 10.74 3.49 5.18
N VAL A 101 10.12 4.65 5.00
CA VAL A 101 8.74 4.76 4.50
C VAL A 101 8.70 5.61 3.23
N ILE A 102 8.14 5.07 2.16
CA ILE A 102 7.73 5.87 1.00
C ILE A 102 6.27 6.29 1.24
N LEU A 103 6.01 7.59 1.29
CA LEU A 103 4.67 8.13 1.49
C LEU A 103 4.06 8.53 0.14
N HIS A 104 2.90 7.99 -0.19
CA HIS A 104 2.33 8.06 -1.54
C HIS A 104 0.86 8.50 -1.55
N SER A 105 0.36 9.02 -2.68
CA SER A 105 -1.08 9.14 -2.95
C SER A 105 -1.50 8.19 -4.06
N ASP A 106 -2.62 7.51 -3.87
CA ASP A 106 -3.19 6.55 -4.82
C ASP A 106 -3.87 7.22 -6.03
N HIS A 107 -4.60 6.42 -6.82
CA HIS A 107 -5.37 6.80 -8.00
C HIS A 107 -5.93 8.23 -7.98
N CYS A 108 -5.47 9.03 -8.93
CA CYS A 108 -5.98 10.38 -9.17
C CYS A 108 -6.42 10.53 -10.63
N ALA A 109 -7.70 10.21 -10.86
CA ALA A 109 -8.39 10.46 -12.13
C ALA A 109 -8.43 11.95 -12.50
N LYS A 110 -8.68 12.24 -13.78
CA LYS A 110 -8.79 13.63 -14.30
C LYS A 110 -9.74 14.51 -13.49
N LYS A 111 -10.88 13.95 -13.06
CA LYS A 111 -11.88 14.64 -12.21
C LYS A 111 -11.36 14.99 -10.80
N LEU A 112 -10.31 14.31 -10.36
CA LEU A 112 -9.69 14.44 -9.03
C LEU A 112 -8.44 15.33 -9.05
N LEU A 113 -8.01 15.86 -10.20
CA LEU A 113 -6.84 16.74 -10.28
C LEU A 113 -6.82 17.92 -9.27
N PRO A 114 -7.96 18.52 -8.86
CA PRO A 114 -7.92 19.52 -7.77
C PRO A 114 -7.34 18.99 -6.45
N TRP A 115 -7.51 17.70 -6.15
CA TRP A 115 -6.88 17.04 -5.01
C TRP A 115 -5.36 16.95 -5.20
N PHE A 116 -4.92 16.52 -6.39
CA PHE A 116 -3.52 16.46 -6.77
C PHE A 116 -2.83 17.81 -6.66
N ASP A 117 -3.45 18.86 -7.23
CA ASP A 117 -2.96 20.24 -7.15
C ASP A 117 -2.79 20.68 -5.70
N GLY A 118 -3.79 20.41 -4.84
CA GLY A 118 -3.72 20.74 -3.42
C GLY A 118 -2.60 20.02 -2.66
N MET A 119 -2.34 18.75 -2.99
CA MET A 119 -1.21 18.00 -2.42
C MET A 119 0.13 18.54 -2.92
N LEU A 120 0.25 18.83 -4.21
CA LEU A 120 1.47 19.38 -4.80
C LEU A 120 1.81 20.78 -4.26
N GLU A 121 0.81 21.62 -3.98
CA GLU A 121 1.02 22.90 -3.29
C GLU A 121 1.52 22.70 -1.84
N ALA A 122 1.01 21.68 -1.15
CA ALA A 122 1.52 21.32 0.19
C ALA A 122 2.97 20.82 0.13
N ASP A 123 3.33 20.03 -0.90
CA ASP A 123 4.73 19.64 -1.13
C ASP A 123 5.63 20.83 -1.37
N LYS A 124 5.23 21.79 -2.23
CA LYS A 124 6.01 23.01 -2.47
C LYS A 124 6.23 23.80 -1.17
N ALA A 125 5.18 23.96 -0.36
CA ALA A 125 5.25 24.67 0.90
C ALA A 125 6.16 23.97 1.92
N TYR A 126 6.12 22.63 1.96
CA TYR A 126 6.98 21.83 2.82
C TYR A 126 8.43 21.83 2.33
N PHE A 127 8.66 21.70 1.02
CA PHE A 127 9.98 21.76 0.39
C PHE A 127 10.69 23.08 0.64
N ALA A 128 9.98 24.21 0.56
CA ALA A 128 10.55 25.53 0.85
C ALA A 128 11.06 25.66 2.30
N GLN A 129 10.49 24.90 3.24
CA GLN A 129 10.86 24.95 4.67
C GLN A 129 11.86 23.86 5.07
N HIS A 130 11.81 22.70 4.42
CA HIS A 130 12.52 21.50 4.86
C HIS A 130 13.54 20.96 3.84
N GLY A 131 13.55 21.46 2.61
CA GLY A 131 14.44 21.00 1.53
C GLY A 131 14.06 19.63 0.94
N GLU A 132 12.89 19.10 1.30
CA GLU A 132 12.32 17.86 0.77
C GLU A 132 10.79 17.97 0.70
N PRO A 133 10.10 17.22 -0.18
CA PRO A 133 8.65 17.26 -0.29
C PRO A 133 7.94 16.62 0.91
N LEU A 134 6.65 16.91 1.08
CA LEU A 134 5.83 16.32 2.13
C LEU A 134 5.58 14.84 1.84
N PHE A 135 5.21 14.53 0.61
CA PHE A 135 5.08 13.18 0.07
C PHE A 135 6.38 12.71 -0.61
N SER A 136 6.52 11.40 -0.75
CA SER A 136 7.60 10.78 -1.54
C SER A 136 7.21 10.72 -3.02
N SER A 137 5.94 10.45 -3.29
CA SER A 137 5.41 10.19 -4.62
C SER A 137 3.91 10.48 -4.73
N HIS A 138 3.45 10.72 -5.95
CA HIS A 138 2.03 10.82 -6.27
C HIS A 138 1.69 10.00 -7.51
N MET A 139 0.46 9.53 -7.59
CA MET A 139 -0.06 8.78 -8.72
C MET A 139 -1.00 9.62 -9.59
N LEU A 140 -0.84 9.52 -10.90
CA LEU A 140 -1.83 9.96 -11.89
C LEU A 140 -2.40 8.74 -12.60
N ASP A 141 -3.71 8.57 -12.48
CA ASP A 141 -4.47 7.56 -13.21
C ASP A 141 -5.30 8.27 -14.28
N LEU A 142 -4.77 8.40 -15.49
CA LEU A 142 -5.53 8.93 -16.62
C LEU A 142 -5.76 7.84 -17.65
N SER A 143 -5.90 6.59 -17.19
CA SER A 143 -6.07 5.41 -18.04
C SER A 143 -7.38 5.39 -18.83
N GLU A 144 -8.41 6.10 -18.35
CA GLU A 144 -9.68 6.30 -19.06
C GLU A 144 -9.57 7.31 -20.22
N GLU A 145 -8.51 8.13 -20.25
CA GLU A 145 -8.26 9.11 -21.30
C GLU A 145 -7.47 8.47 -22.45
N SER A 146 -7.34 9.17 -23.59
CA SER A 146 -6.47 8.69 -24.66
C SER A 146 -5.01 8.62 -24.20
N LYS A 147 -4.23 7.69 -24.77
CA LYS A 147 -2.80 7.55 -24.46
C LYS A 147 -2.05 8.88 -24.60
N GLU A 148 -2.35 9.64 -25.65
CA GLU A 148 -1.74 10.93 -25.93
C GLU A 148 -2.10 11.98 -24.86
N GLU A 149 -3.36 12.02 -24.41
CA GLU A 149 -3.80 12.92 -23.35
C GLU A 149 -3.21 12.55 -21.99
N ASN A 150 -3.18 11.24 -21.67
CA ASN A 150 -2.59 10.71 -20.46
C ASN A 150 -1.10 11.07 -20.37
N ILE A 151 -0.31 10.74 -21.39
CA ILE A 151 1.13 11.07 -21.45
C ILE A 151 1.36 12.58 -21.35
N SER A 152 0.62 13.39 -22.14
CA SER A 152 0.83 14.84 -22.15
C SER A 152 0.52 15.51 -20.81
N THR A 153 -0.54 15.06 -20.13
CA THR A 153 -0.90 15.56 -18.80
C THR A 153 0.11 15.10 -17.75
N CYS A 154 0.54 13.83 -17.78
CA CYS A 154 1.59 13.32 -16.89
C CYS A 154 2.91 14.06 -17.08
N VAL A 155 3.33 14.34 -18.31
CA VAL A 155 4.52 15.17 -18.63
C VAL A 155 4.43 16.55 -17.99
N LYS A 156 3.26 17.20 -18.06
CA LYS A 156 3.04 18.51 -17.45
C LYS A 156 3.22 18.48 -15.93
N TYR A 157 2.57 17.55 -15.24
CA TYR A 157 2.71 17.43 -13.78
C TYR A 157 4.11 16.98 -13.36
N PHE A 158 4.67 15.99 -14.07
CA PHE A 158 5.99 15.46 -13.73
C PHE A 158 7.09 16.52 -13.84
N THR A 159 6.95 17.47 -14.78
CA THR A 159 7.86 18.61 -14.90
C THR A 159 7.90 19.47 -13.63
N GLU A 160 6.76 19.66 -12.94
CA GLU A 160 6.72 20.38 -11.67
C GLU A 160 7.19 19.50 -10.51
N MET A 161 6.76 18.23 -10.47
CA MET A 161 7.17 17.25 -9.45
C MET A 161 8.68 17.03 -9.41
N ALA A 162 9.33 16.96 -10.58
CA ALA A 162 10.77 16.75 -10.69
C ALA A 162 11.59 17.88 -10.04
N LYS A 163 11.09 19.11 -10.02
CA LYS A 163 11.74 20.25 -9.32
C LYS A 163 11.78 20.05 -7.80
N LEU A 164 10.88 19.23 -7.27
CA LEU A 164 10.75 18.91 -5.86
C LEU A 164 11.37 17.54 -5.52
N ASN A 165 11.99 16.86 -6.49
CA ASN A 165 12.44 15.47 -6.37
C ASN A 165 11.32 14.48 -5.95
N LEU A 166 10.08 14.75 -6.35
CA LEU A 166 8.97 13.81 -6.21
C LEU A 166 9.06 12.69 -7.24
N TRP A 167 8.55 11.51 -6.88
CA TRP A 167 8.40 10.38 -7.78
C TRP A 167 6.98 10.31 -8.36
N LEU A 168 6.85 10.10 -9.67
CA LEU A 168 5.55 9.96 -10.33
C LEU A 168 5.21 8.47 -10.56
N GLU A 169 4.03 8.05 -10.13
CA GLU A 169 3.42 6.81 -10.60
C GLU A 169 2.38 7.14 -11.67
N MET A 170 2.44 6.47 -12.82
CA MET A 170 1.52 6.67 -13.93
C MET A 170 0.84 5.35 -14.29
N GLU A 171 -0.46 5.38 -14.56
CA GLU A 171 -1.21 4.22 -15.04
C GLU A 171 -1.54 4.29 -16.53
N ILE A 172 -1.51 3.13 -17.19
CA ILE A 172 -1.89 2.95 -18.59
C ILE A 172 -2.64 1.63 -18.80
N GLY A 173 -3.70 1.70 -19.61
CA GLY A 173 -4.65 0.60 -19.78
C GLY A 173 -5.65 0.57 -18.63
N ILE A 174 -6.80 -0.05 -18.84
CA ILE A 174 -7.90 -0.01 -17.87
C ILE A 174 -7.79 -1.25 -16.98
N THR A 175 -7.70 -1.05 -15.67
CA THR A 175 -7.83 -2.13 -14.68
C THR A 175 -9.30 -2.49 -14.50
N GLY A 176 -9.62 -3.77 -14.40
CA GLY A 176 -11.00 -4.21 -14.16
C GLY A 176 -11.45 -3.94 -12.72
N GLY A 177 -12.76 -3.96 -12.46
CA GLY A 177 -13.30 -3.88 -11.09
C GLY A 177 -13.62 -2.46 -10.64
N GLU A 178 -13.75 -2.23 -9.33
CA GLU A 178 -14.12 -0.94 -8.75
C GLU A 178 -13.06 -0.44 -7.76
N GLU A 179 -12.55 0.77 -7.95
CA GLU A 179 -11.70 1.47 -6.98
C GLU A 179 -12.15 2.93 -6.80
N ASP A 180 -12.26 3.40 -5.55
CA ASP A 180 -12.61 4.79 -5.19
C ASP A 180 -13.86 5.34 -5.94
N GLY A 181 -14.81 4.47 -6.29
CA GLY A 181 -16.06 4.83 -6.99
C GLY A 181 -15.93 4.93 -8.52
N VAL A 182 -14.85 4.42 -9.11
CA VAL A 182 -14.70 4.16 -10.55
C VAL A 182 -14.96 2.66 -10.79
N ASP A 183 -15.97 2.31 -11.61
CA ASP A 183 -16.37 0.92 -11.90
C ASP A 183 -16.08 0.55 -13.36
N ASN A 184 -15.11 -0.33 -13.55
CA ASN A 184 -14.62 -0.85 -14.83
C ASN A 184 -15.08 -2.30 -15.11
N THR A 185 -16.11 -2.80 -14.41
CA THR A 185 -16.58 -4.19 -14.57
C THR A 185 -17.13 -4.53 -15.97
N GLY A 186 -17.47 -3.53 -16.79
CA GLY A 186 -18.08 -3.68 -18.12
C GLY A 186 -17.14 -3.46 -19.32
N VAL A 187 -15.83 -3.31 -19.11
CA VAL A 187 -14.87 -2.89 -20.16
C VAL A 187 -14.48 -4.07 -21.08
N ASP A 188 -14.20 -3.77 -22.36
CA ASP A 188 -13.75 -4.76 -23.36
C ASP A 188 -12.42 -5.42 -22.93
N ASN A 189 -12.35 -6.75 -23.06
CA ASN A 189 -11.21 -7.58 -22.66
C ASN A 189 -9.88 -7.16 -23.32
N SER A 190 -9.93 -6.53 -24.50
CA SER A 190 -8.74 -6.00 -25.19
C SER A 190 -8.13 -4.77 -24.50
N ALA A 191 -8.92 -3.98 -23.78
CA ALA A 191 -8.45 -2.81 -23.03
C ALA A 191 -7.81 -3.17 -21.68
N LEU A 192 -7.91 -4.44 -21.27
CA LEU A 192 -7.35 -4.96 -20.00
C LEU A 192 -5.88 -5.39 -20.09
N TYR A 193 -5.27 -5.29 -21.28
CA TYR A 193 -3.88 -5.68 -21.52
C TYR A 193 -3.12 -4.60 -22.32
N THR A 194 -2.28 -3.86 -21.61
CA THR A 194 -1.42 -2.82 -22.19
C THR A 194 -0.38 -3.44 -23.14
N GLN A 195 -0.04 -2.74 -24.22
CA GLN A 195 0.99 -3.19 -25.17
C GLN A 195 2.39 -2.69 -24.77
N PRO A 196 3.48 -3.45 -25.06
CA PRO A 196 4.85 -3.02 -24.78
C PRO A 196 5.23 -1.67 -25.40
N GLU A 197 4.70 -1.35 -26.58
CA GLU A 197 4.89 -0.08 -27.27
C GLU A 197 4.36 1.10 -26.44
N ASP A 198 3.19 0.95 -25.81
CA ASP A 198 2.57 2.01 -25.00
C ASP A 198 3.40 2.31 -23.76
N VAL A 199 3.89 1.26 -23.08
CA VAL A 199 4.78 1.38 -21.92
C VAL A 199 6.10 2.05 -22.31
N TYR A 200 6.61 1.75 -23.51
CA TYR A 200 7.84 2.37 -24.02
C TYR A 200 7.65 3.85 -24.41
N ASP A 201 6.51 4.22 -25.00
CA ASP A 201 6.16 5.60 -25.31
C ASP A 201 6.14 6.45 -24.03
N ILE A 202 5.52 5.93 -22.96
CA ILE A 202 5.50 6.55 -21.63
C ILE A 202 6.92 6.73 -21.09
N SER A 203 7.71 5.66 -21.07
CA SER A 203 9.08 5.69 -20.59
C SER A 203 9.93 6.72 -21.35
N THR A 204 9.77 6.77 -22.68
CA THR A 204 10.47 7.74 -23.54
C THR A 204 10.04 9.18 -23.28
N ALA A 205 8.77 9.41 -22.97
CA ALA A 205 8.27 10.76 -22.67
C ALA A 205 8.73 11.24 -21.28
N LEU A 206 8.56 10.42 -20.25
CA LEU A 206 8.84 10.80 -18.86
C LEU A 206 10.34 10.85 -18.54
N SER A 207 11.15 9.96 -19.14
CA SER A 207 12.61 9.94 -18.92
C SER A 207 13.32 11.21 -19.37
N LYS A 208 12.72 12.01 -20.26
CA LYS A 208 13.22 13.34 -20.66
C LYS A 208 13.15 14.36 -19.52
N ILE A 209 12.32 14.12 -18.51
CA ILE A 209 12.09 15.01 -17.37
C ILE A 209 12.94 14.54 -16.19
N SER A 210 12.79 13.28 -15.79
CA SER A 210 13.45 12.70 -14.62
C SER A 210 13.37 11.16 -14.68
N PRO A 211 14.33 10.42 -14.07
CA PRO A 211 14.24 8.96 -13.95
C PRO A 211 13.26 8.49 -12.86
N ASN A 212 12.73 9.40 -12.04
CA ASN A 212 11.93 9.05 -10.85
C ASN A 212 10.45 8.83 -11.20
N PHE A 213 10.18 7.80 -12.01
CA PHE A 213 8.82 7.40 -12.32
C PHE A 213 8.66 5.88 -12.38
N SER A 214 7.43 5.43 -12.14
CA SER A 214 7.01 4.03 -12.26
C SER A 214 5.72 3.93 -13.06
N ILE A 215 5.50 2.78 -13.69
CA ILE A 215 4.37 2.54 -14.59
C ILE A 215 3.53 1.40 -14.04
N ALA A 216 2.26 1.67 -13.79
CA ALA A 216 1.23 0.65 -13.63
C ALA A 216 0.66 0.33 -15.00
N ALA A 217 0.80 -0.92 -15.43
CA ALA A 217 0.25 -1.40 -16.69
C ALA A 217 -0.92 -2.34 -16.40
N ALA A 218 -1.96 -2.31 -17.24
CA ALA A 218 -3.00 -3.33 -17.20
C ALA A 218 -2.45 -4.65 -17.76
N PHE A 219 -2.50 -5.72 -16.97
CA PHE A 219 -2.15 -7.08 -17.39
C PHE A 219 -3.20 -8.09 -16.91
N GLY A 220 -4.46 -7.68 -16.94
CA GLY A 220 -5.59 -8.44 -16.40
C GLY A 220 -5.73 -8.36 -14.88
N ASN A 221 -5.10 -7.38 -14.24
CA ASN A 221 -5.28 -7.06 -12.83
C ASN A 221 -6.59 -6.30 -12.59
N VAL A 222 -7.18 -6.55 -11.42
CA VAL A 222 -8.53 -6.11 -11.07
C VAL A 222 -8.53 -5.59 -9.63
N HIS A 223 -9.16 -4.44 -9.38
CA HIS A 223 -9.18 -3.82 -8.06
C HIS A 223 -10.27 -4.40 -7.18
N GLY A 224 -9.89 -5.10 -6.11
CA GLY A 224 -10.83 -5.77 -5.20
C GLY A 224 -10.79 -7.29 -5.32
N VAL A 225 -11.72 -7.97 -4.63
CA VAL A 225 -11.80 -9.44 -4.64
C VAL A 225 -13.03 -9.88 -5.44
N TYR A 226 -12.81 -10.39 -6.65
CA TYR A 226 -13.87 -10.90 -7.51
C TYR A 226 -13.85 -12.43 -7.62
N LYS A 227 -14.99 -12.99 -8.05
CA LYS A 227 -15.06 -14.43 -8.36
C LYS A 227 -14.08 -14.77 -9.47
N PRO A 228 -13.33 -15.88 -9.37
CA PRO A 228 -12.47 -16.35 -10.44
C PRO A 228 -13.24 -16.49 -11.76
N GLY A 229 -12.78 -15.83 -12.84
CA GLY A 229 -13.31 -16.06 -14.19
C GLY A 229 -13.61 -14.83 -15.07
N ASN A 230 -13.70 -13.61 -14.53
CA ASN A 230 -14.03 -12.42 -15.35
C ASN A 230 -12.83 -11.90 -16.17
N VAL A 231 -11.64 -11.89 -15.57
CA VAL A 231 -10.37 -11.46 -16.17
C VAL A 231 -9.28 -12.38 -15.63
N ARG A 232 -8.27 -12.72 -16.45
CA ARG A 232 -7.14 -13.54 -16.02
C ARG A 232 -5.91 -12.67 -15.89
N LEU A 233 -5.21 -12.79 -14.77
CA LEU A 233 -3.94 -12.13 -14.57
C LEU A 233 -2.89 -12.75 -15.49
N HIS A 234 -2.13 -11.92 -16.19
CA HIS A 234 -1.05 -12.33 -17.09
C HIS A 234 0.28 -11.63 -16.73
N PRO A 235 0.90 -11.94 -15.56
CA PRO A 235 2.15 -11.31 -15.12
C PRO A 235 3.33 -11.45 -16.08
N GLU A 236 3.30 -12.43 -16.98
CA GLU A 236 4.29 -12.62 -18.03
C GLU A 236 4.33 -11.46 -19.04
N LEU A 237 3.24 -10.68 -19.18
CA LEU A 237 3.21 -9.49 -20.05
C LEU A 237 4.18 -8.40 -19.56
N LEU A 238 4.35 -8.29 -18.24
CA LEU A 238 5.32 -7.37 -17.63
C LEU A 238 6.75 -7.66 -18.13
N GLY A 239 7.09 -8.94 -18.30
CA GLY A 239 8.38 -9.37 -18.86
C GLY A 239 8.55 -8.94 -20.32
N LYS A 240 7.46 -8.90 -21.10
CA LYS A 240 7.49 -8.38 -22.48
C LYS A 240 7.73 -6.88 -22.51
N HIS A 241 7.14 -6.11 -21.60
CA HIS A 241 7.39 -4.67 -21.47
C HIS A 241 8.87 -4.39 -21.15
N GLN A 242 9.45 -5.12 -20.20
CA GLN A 242 10.87 -5.01 -19.87
C GLN A 242 11.76 -5.33 -21.07
N ALA A 243 11.51 -6.46 -21.75
CA ALA A 243 12.31 -6.90 -22.88
C ALA A 243 12.25 -5.91 -24.05
N TYR A 244 11.06 -5.40 -24.36
CA TYR A 244 10.87 -4.40 -25.40
C TYR A 244 11.62 -3.09 -25.07
N ALA A 245 11.44 -2.56 -23.87
CA ALA A 245 12.13 -1.35 -23.43
C ALA A 245 13.65 -1.54 -23.43
N ALA A 246 14.16 -2.67 -22.94
CA ALA A 246 15.60 -2.97 -22.95
C ALA A 246 16.17 -3.01 -24.37
N GLN A 247 15.44 -3.61 -25.32
CA GLN A 247 15.82 -3.67 -26.73
C GLN A 247 15.89 -2.26 -27.35
N GLN A 248 14.89 -1.42 -27.11
CA GLN A 248 14.83 -0.07 -27.67
C GLN A 248 15.87 0.88 -27.05
N LEU A 249 16.07 0.81 -25.75
CA LEU A 249 17.04 1.65 -25.02
C LEU A 249 18.50 1.26 -25.30
N LYS A 250 18.75 0.06 -25.86
CA LYS A 250 20.10 -0.49 -26.11
C LYS A 250 20.99 -0.48 -24.85
N GLY A 251 20.36 -0.53 -23.67
CA GLY A 251 21.03 -0.48 -22.37
C GLY A 251 21.54 -1.85 -21.92
N LYS A 252 22.31 -1.87 -20.83
CA LYS A 252 22.77 -3.11 -20.18
C LYS A 252 21.79 -3.65 -19.15
N ASP A 253 20.85 -2.84 -18.68
CA ASP A 253 19.84 -3.24 -17.70
C ASP A 253 18.74 -4.05 -18.42
N PRO A 254 18.55 -5.35 -18.10
CA PRO A 254 17.51 -6.16 -18.71
C PRO A 254 16.10 -5.81 -18.21
N LYS A 255 15.96 -4.99 -17.15
CA LYS A 255 14.68 -4.59 -16.57
C LYS A 255 14.64 -3.08 -16.30
N PRO A 256 14.75 -2.23 -17.34
CA PRO A 256 14.92 -0.79 -17.18
C PRO A 256 13.69 -0.07 -16.60
N LEU A 257 12.54 -0.73 -16.50
CA LEU A 257 11.29 -0.14 -16.03
C LEU A 257 11.04 -0.47 -14.55
N PHE A 258 10.55 0.52 -13.80
CA PHE A 258 9.93 0.31 -12.50
C PHE A 258 8.43 0.08 -12.70
N LEU A 259 7.96 -1.16 -12.46
CA LEU A 259 6.56 -1.52 -12.68
C LEU A 259 5.80 -1.57 -11.35
N VAL A 260 4.50 -1.28 -11.43
CA VAL A 260 3.58 -1.33 -10.28
C VAL A 260 2.46 -2.31 -10.57
N PHE A 261 2.09 -3.09 -9.56
CA PHE A 261 1.00 -4.05 -9.61
C PHE A 261 -0.17 -3.56 -8.74
N HIS A 262 -1.20 -2.99 -9.37
CA HIS A 262 -2.45 -2.68 -8.67
C HIS A 262 -3.39 -3.87 -8.61
N GLY A 263 -4.29 -3.91 -7.63
CA GLY A 263 -5.23 -5.02 -7.51
C GLY A 263 -4.59 -6.35 -7.09
N GLY A 264 -3.53 -6.32 -6.27
CA GLY A 264 -2.84 -7.55 -5.83
C GLY A 264 -3.62 -8.40 -4.81
N SER A 265 -4.75 -7.91 -4.29
CA SER A 265 -5.56 -8.65 -3.31
C SER A 265 -6.24 -9.85 -3.98
N GLY A 266 -6.00 -11.05 -3.46
CA GLY A 266 -6.56 -12.29 -4.00
C GLY A 266 -5.72 -12.97 -5.09
N SER A 267 -4.62 -12.36 -5.55
CA SER A 267 -3.67 -13.01 -6.46
C SER A 267 -2.95 -14.18 -5.78
N SER A 268 -2.64 -15.22 -6.55
CA SER A 268 -1.85 -16.36 -6.10
C SER A 268 -0.38 -15.98 -5.85
N LYS A 269 0.32 -16.82 -5.07
CA LYS A 269 1.73 -16.62 -4.77
C LYS A 269 2.60 -16.66 -6.04
N GLU A 270 2.26 -17.54 -6.96
CA GLU A 270 2.94 -17.75 -8.24
C GLU A 270 2.79 -16.53 -9.16
N GLU A 271 1.59 -15.95 -9.20
CA GLU A 271 1.31 -14.71 -9.95
C GLU A 271 2.11 -13.53 -9.40
N ILE A 272 2.08 -13.32 -8.08
CA ILE A 272 2.84 -12.25 -7.42
C ILE A 272 4.34 -12.44 -7.66
N LYS A 273 4.85 -13.67 -7.48
CA LYS A 273 6.25 -13.99 -7.71
C LYS A 273 6.67 -13.66 -9.15
N THR A 274 5.85 -14.06 -10.13
CA THR A 274 6.14 -13.81 -11.55
C THR A 274 6.15 -12.30 -11.86
N ALA A 275 5.20 -11.55 -11.30
CA ALA A 275 5.14 -10.09 -11.45
C ALA A 275 6.40 -9.40 -10.90
N VAL A 276 6.80 -9.76 -9.68
CA VAL A 276 8.02 -9.26 -9.03
C VAL A 276 9.27 -9.66 -9.82
N GLU A 277 9.35 -10.90 -10.32
CA GLU A 277 10.44 -11.34 -11.19
C GLU A 277 10.51 -10.54 -12.49
N ASN A 278 9.41 -9.95 -12.96
CA ASN A 278 9.35 -9.08 -14.12
C ASN A 278 9.51 -7.58 -13.80
N GLY A 279 9.99 -7.24 -12.60
CA GLY A 279 10.38 -5.87 -12.24
C GLY A 279 9.27 -5.03 -11.60
N VAL A 280 8.24 -5.69 -11.06
CA VAL A 280 7.32 -5.02 -10.12
C VAL A 280 8.06 -4.71 -8.82
N VAL A 281 8.01 -3.44 -8.42
CA VAL A 281 8.65 -2.91 -7.19
C VAL A 281 7.65 -2.40 -6.15
N LYS A 282 6.38 -2.28 -6.54
CA LYS A 282 5.25 -1.86 -5.70
C LYS A 282 4.04 -2.70 -6.06
N MET A 283 3.30 -3.14 -5.04
CA MET A 283 2.07 -3.91 -5.22
C MET A 283 1.02 -3.38 -4.26
N ASN A 284 -0.03 -2.77 -4.80
CA ASN A 284 -1.08 -2.20 -3.96
C ASN A 284 -1.87 -3.34 -3.31
N VAL A 285 -2.05 -3.24 -1.99
CA VAL A 285 -2.88 -4.15 -1.20
C VAL A 285 -3.76 -3.31 -0.30
N ASP A 286 -5.08 -3.41 -0.52
CA ASP A 286 -6.07 -2.68 0.27
C ASP A 286 -7.13 -3.63 0.83
N THR A 287 -7.96 -4.24 -0.02
CA THR A 287 -9.10 -5.09 0.41
C THR A 287 -8.71 -6.18 1.40
N ASP A 288 -7.59 -6.89 1.17
CA ASP A 288 -7.08 -7.91 2.10
C ASP A 288 -6.75 -7.31 3.49
N THR A 289 -6.19 -6.09 3.52
CA THR A 289 -5.84 -5.41 4.78
C THR A 289 -7.08 -4.84 5.48
N GLN A 290 -8.06 -4.32 4.74
CA GLN A 290 -9.34 -3.88 5.29
C GLN A 290 -10.09 -5.05 5.93
N PHE A 291 -10.13 -6.20 5.25
CA PHE A 291 -10.77 -7.40 5.78
C PHE A 291 -10.04 -7.93 7.02
N ALA A 292 -8.70 -7.95 7.00
CA ALA A 292 -7.90 -8.35 8.16
C ALA A 292 -8.13 -7.42 9.38
N TYR A 293 -8.20 -6.11 9.14
CA TYR A 293 -8.52 -5.12 10.17
C TYR A 293 -9.93 -5.34 10.76
N LEU A 294 -10.94 -5.54 9.91
CA LEU A 294 -12.31 -5.87 10.33
C LEU A 294 -12.37 -7.18 11.12
N GLN A 295 -11.64 -8.20 10.66
CA GLN A 295 -11.62 -9.53 11.29
C GLN A 295 -11.15 -9.44 12.75
N GLY A 296 -10.11 -8.67 13.05
CA GLY A 296 -9.65 -8.46 14.44
C GLY A 296 -10.74 -7.85 15.33
N ILE A 297 -11.48 -6.86 14.82
CA ILE A 297 -12.60 -6.23 15.54
C ILE A 297 -13.75 -7.22 15.73
N ARG A 298 -14.16 -7.90 14.65
CA ARG A 298 -15.25 -8.88 14.63
C ARG A 298 -15.00 -9.98 15.66
N ASP A 299 -13.84 -10.60 15.62
CA ASP A 299 -13.50 -11.75 16.46
C ASP A 299 -13.42 -11.33 17.95
N PHE A 300 -12.93 -10.12 18.25
CA PHE A 300 -12.97 -9.57 19.62
C PHE A 300 -14.41 -9.33 20.09
N VAL A 301 -15.24 -8.68 19.27
CA VAL A 301 -16.64 -8.39 19.63
C VAL A 301 -17.41 -9.68 19.90
N GLN A 302 -17.20 -10.71 19.08
CA GLN A 302 -17.82 -12.03 19.27
C GLN A 302 -17.35 -12.69 20.58
N SER A 303 -16.04 -12.72 20.84
CA SER A 303 -15.48 -13.34 22.05
C SER A 303 -15.79 -12.59 23.35
N LYS A 304 -16.10 -11.29 23.28
CA LYS A 304 -16.46 -10.43 24.42
C LYS A 304 -17.91 -9.96 24.40
N SER A 305 -18.78 -10.63 23.64
CA SER A 305 -20.18 -10.21 23.43
C SER A 305 -20.92 -9.91 24.74
N GLY A 306 -20.80 -10.77 25.75
CA GLY A 306 -21.40 -10.58 27.09
C GLY A 306 -20.84 -9.40 27.91
N TYR A 307 -19.71 -8.82 27.52
CA TYR A 307 -19.06 -7.68 28.17
C TYR A 307 -19.18 -6.38 27.35
N LEU A 308 -19.91 -6.39 26.24
CA LEU A 308 -20.00 -5.26 25.31
C LEU A 308 -21.43 -4.75 25.09
N GLN A 309 -22.44 -5.37 25.69
CA GLN A 309 -23.86 -4.97 25.52
C GLN A 309 -24.24 -3.75 26.36
N THR A 310 -23.64 -3.61 27.55
CA THR A 310 -23.96 -2.56 28.51
C THR A 310 -22.68 -2.00 29.15
N GLN A 311 -22.74 -0.79 29.70
CA GLN A 311 -21.60 -0.21 30.44
C GLN A 311 -21.34 -0.93 31.77
N VAL A 312 -22.39 -1.47 32.39
CA VAL A 312 -22.39 -2.23 33.64
C VAL A 312 -23.30 -3.45 33.48
N GLY A 313 -22.89 -4.59 34.03
CA GLY A 313 -23.58 -5.88 33.92
C GLY A 313 -22.91 -6.79 32.89
N ASN A 314 -22.48 -7.97 33.34
CA ASN A 314 -21.82 -8.98 32.50
C ASN A 314 -21.96 -10.39 33.11
N PRO A 315 -21.42 -11.45 32.50
CA PRO A 315 -21.51 -12.82 33.03
C PRO A 315 -20.94 -13.02 34.45
N GLU A 316 -20.13 -12.09 34.96
CA GLU A 316 -19.59 -12.12 36.33
C GLU A 316 -20.49 -11.41 37.36
N GLY A 317 -21.55 -10.74 36.92
CA GLY A 317 -22.57 -10.14 37.79
C GLY A 317 -23.22 -8.87 37.23
N PRO A 318 -24.41 -8.49 37.73
CA PRO A 318 -25.19 -7.35 37.23
C PRO A 318 -24.54 -5.99 37.47
N ASP A 319 -23.70 -5.85 38.51
CA ASP A 319 -23.06 -4.59 38.87
C ASP A 319 -21.59 -4.49 38.40
N LYS A 320 -21.12 -5.47 37.62
CA LYS A 320 -19.73 -5.52 37.18
C LYS A 320 -19.48 -4.53 36.02
N PRO A 321 -18.41 -3.71 36.08
CA PRO A 321 -18.15 -2.71 35.05
C PRO A 321 -17.49 -3.32 33.81
N ASN A 322 -17.94 -2.92 32.63
CA ASN A 322 -17.40 -3.37 31.34
C ASN A 322 -16.35 -2.45 30.73
N LYS A 323 -15.94 -1.39 31.45
CA LYS A 323 -15.00 -0.37 30.99
C LYS A 323 -13.74 -0.95 30.35
N LYS A 324 -13.17 -2.04 30.88
CA LYS A 324 -11.97 -2.68 30.31
C LYS A 324 -12.22 -3.25 28.91
N ALA A 325 -13.34 -3.95 28.71
CA ALA A 325 -13.70 -4.52 27.41
C ALA A 325 -14.04 -3.43 26.39
N ILE A 326 -14.78 -2.40 26.81
CA ILE A 326 -15.15 -1.24 25.97
C ILE A 326 -13.91 -0.41 25.57
N LEU A 327 -13.00 -0.18 26.52
CA LEU A 327 -11.75 0.55 26.23
C LEU A 327 -10.84 -0.25 25.28
N ARG A 328 -10.83 -1.58 25.42
CA ARG A 328 -10.11 -2.45 24.48
C ARG A 328 -10.74 -2.41 23.10
N SER A 329 -12.07 -2.46 22.99
CA SER A 329 -12.74 -2.46 21.69
C SER A 329 -12.46 -1.19 20.88
N SER A 330 -12.44 -0.03 21.54
CA SER A 330 -12.09 1.25 20.91
C SER A 330 -10.62 1.39 20.51
N ARG A 331 -9.73 0.49 20.96
CA ARG A 331 -8.28 0.53 20.71
C ARG A 331 -7.76 -0.67 19.90
N LEU A 332 -8.64 -1.60 19.51
CA LEU A 332 -8.27 -2.85 18.82
C LEU A 332 -7.43 -2.62 17.57
N GLY A 333 -7.73 -1.58 16.80
CA GLY A 333 -6.99 -1.24 15.58
C GLY A 333 -5.51 -0.89 15.79
N SER A 334 -5.04 -0.80 17.04
CA SER A 334 -3.70 -0.30 17.41
C SER A 334 -2.89 -1.21 18.33
N ARG A 335 -3.37 -2.42 18.70
CA ARG A 335 -2.70 -3.26 19.71
C ARG A 335 -2.53 -4.72 19.28
N ARG A 336 -1.26 -5.10 19.07
CA ARG A 336 -0.82 -6.46 18.70
C ARG A 336 -0.57 -7.42 19.88
N ARG A 337 -0.62 -6.98 21.14
CA ARG A 337 0.07 -7.72 22.25
C ARG A 337 -0.67 -7.99 23.56
N GLU A 338 -1.93 -7.61 23.76
CA GLU A 338 -2.59 -7.79 25.07
C GLU A 338 -3.64 -8.92 25.15
N ASP A 339 -3.86 -9.67 24.06
CA ASP A 339 -4.87 -10.73 24.00
C ASP A 339 -4.35 -12.14 24.33
N THR A 340 -3.05 -12.30 24.60
CA THR A 340 -2.57 -13.44 25.39
C THR A 340 -2.58 -13.07 26.85
N GLY A 341 -3.72 -13.34 27.51
CA GLY A 341 -3.78 -13.33 28.96
C GLY A 341 -2.67 -14.21 29.54
N ASN A 342 -1.75 -13.58 30.25
CA ASN A 342 -1.07 -14.13 31.43
C ASN A 342 -0.76 -15.64 31.40
N THR A 343 0.29 -16.06 30.68
CA THR A 343 0.97 -17.35 30.93
C THR A 343 2.47 -17.13 30.96
N ARG A 344 2.94 -16.57 32.08
CA ARG A 344 4.34 -16.62 32.49
C ARG A 344 4.40 -17.33 33.83
N GLU A 345 4.50 -18.65 33.81
CA GLU A 345 4.97 -19.40 34.97
C GLU A 345 5.84 -20.61 34.55
N ARG A 346 7.07 -20.54 35.04
CA ARG A 346 8.17 -21.51 35.16
C ARG A 346 7.82 -23.00 34.91
N SER A 347 8.57 -23.64 34.01
CA SER A 347 9.23 -24.93 34.31
C SER A 347 10.22 -25.34 33.20
N LEU A 348 11.51 -25.15 33.44
CA LEU A 348 12.59 -25.90 32.79
C LEU A 348 13.16 -26.85 33.85
N HIS A 349 12.82 -28.14 33.79
CA HIS A 349 13.65 -29.32 34.13
C HIS A 349 12.79 -30.56 34.44
N ARG A 350 12.68 -31.51 33.49
CA ARG A 350 13.04 -32.94 33.63
C ARG A 350 12.72 -33.72 32.34
N PRO A 351 13.53 -34.71 31.94
CA PRO A 351 13.32 -35.50 30.73
C PRO A 351 12.45 -36.74 30.98
N GLY A 352 11.62 -37.09 30.00
CA GLY A 352 11.05 -38.43 29.80
C GLY A 352 9.61 -38.61 30.28
N GLN A 353 8.67 -38.67 29.33
CA GLN A 353 7.77 -39.83 29.10
C GLN A 353 6.81 -39.55 27.94
N HIS A 354 6.58 -40.59 27.14
CA HIS A 354 5.63 -40.66 26.04
C HIS A 354 4.18 -40.41 26.49
N GLN A 355 3.45 -39.59 25.72
CA GLN A 355 2.07 -39.86 25.30
C GLN A 355 1.69 -38.95 24.11
N SER A 356 1.03 -39.54 23.11
CA SER A 356 0.63 -38.95 21.82
C SER A 356 -0.81 -38.35 21.89
N PRO A 357 -1.40 -37.85 20.78
CA PRO A 357 -1.48 -36.44 20.41
C PRO A 357 -2.93 -35.89 20.47
N VAL A 358 -3.15 -34.70 21.04
CA VAL A 358 -4.46 -34.01 20.93
C VAL A 358 -4.27 -32.50 20.84
N GLY A 359 -4.83 -31.90 19.78
CA GLY A 359 -5.37 -30.53 19.84
C GLY A 359 -4.42 -29.39 19.50
N TYR A 360 -4.04 -29.28 18.23
CA TYR A 360 -3.69 -27.99 17.62
C TYR A 360 -4.89 -27.04 17.68
N LEU A 361 -4.67 -25.80 18.12
CA LEU A 361 -5.32 -24.56 17.66
C LEU A 361 -4.86 -23.41 18.58
N GLN A 362 -3.81 -22.69 18.16
CA GLN A 362 -3.46 -21.40 18.74
C GLN A 362 -3.93 -20.28 17.80
N PRO A 363 -4.80 -19.35 18.24
CA PRO A 363 -5.21 -18.23 17.41
C PRO A 363 -4.11 -17.16 17.44
N LYS A 364 -3.28 -17.11 16.40
CA LYS A 364 -2.54 -15.90 16.01
C LYS A 364 -3.48 -15.07 15.12
N THR A 365 -3.71 -13.81 15.46
CA THR A 365 -4.50 -12.86 14.67
C THR A 365 -3.67 -11.59 14.41
N TYR A 366 -3.90 -10.77 13.38
CA TYR A 366 -4.27 -10.95 11.97
C TYR A 366 -3.81 -9.66 11.26
N VAL A 367 -2.51 -9.40 11.25
CA VAL A 367 -1.85 -9.11 9.98
C VAL A 367 -1.25 -10.44 9.68
N ASP A 368 -1.71 -11.13 8.64
CA ASP A 368 -1.13 -12.43 8.31
C ASP A 368 0.36 -12.20 8.05
N GLU A 369 1.17 -12.51 9.07
CA GLU A 369 2.62 -12.48 8.95
C GLU A 369 3.01 -13.34 7.77
N GLN A 370 2.25 -14.37 7.39
CA GLN A 370 2.48 -15.07 6.14
C GLN A 370 2.21 -14.13 4.96
N LYS A 371 1.02 -13.62 4.66
CA LYS A 371 0.83 -12.71 3.50
C LYS A 371 1.79 -11.50 3.47
N VAL A 372 1.97 -10.76 4.57
CA VAL A 372 2.89 -9.59 4.58
C VAL A 372 4.35 -10.02 4.52
N SER A 373 4.77 -11.09 5.21
CA SER A 373 6.12 -11.65 4.99
C SER A 373 6.27 -12.28 3.60
N HIS A 374 5.22 -12.74 2.94
CA HIS A 374 5.34 -13.31 1.60
C HIS A 374 5.48 -12.21 0.55
N ILE A 375 4.91 -11.03 0.82
CA ILE A 375 5.05 -9.82 0.00
C ILE A 375 6.41 -9.12 0.27
N CYS A 376 6.89 -9.14 1.52
CA CYS A 376 8.08 -8.41 1.97
C CYS A 376 9.33 -9.28 2.24
N THR A 377 9.22 -10.61 2.25
CA THR A 377 10.32 -11.55 2.53
C THR A 377 10.22 -12.79 1.63
N LEU A 378 11.02 -12.79 0.57
CA LEU A 378 11.62 -14.00 0.02
C LEU A 378 13.15 -13.79 0.12
N PRO A 379 13.91 -14.88 0.31
CA PRO A 379 15.22 -14.86 0.98
C PRO A 379 16.28 -13.96 0.34
#